data_AF-A0A963I1Z3-F1
#
_entry.id   AF-A0A963I1Z3-F1
#
_cell.length_a   1.000
_cell.length_b   1.000
_cell.length_c   1.000
_cell.angle_alpha   90.00
_cell.angle_beta   90.00
_cell.angle_gamma   90.00
#
_symmetry.space_group_name_H-M   'P 1'
#
loop_
_entity.id
_entity.type
_entity.pdbx_description
1 polymer ?
#
loop_
_entity_poly.entity_id
_entity_poly.type
_entity_poly.pdbx_seq_one_letter_code
_entity_poly.pdbx_strand_id
1 'polypeptide(L)' 'GARFEGARERITIDGVRVEYADGFGLARPSNTTPVVVLRFEADSEEAIRRIQDAFREAILSVWPGLALPF' A
#
# COMPACT_ATOMS: atom_id res chain seq x y z
N GLY A 1 -12.55 5.98 -4.34
CA GLY A 1 -11.29 5.23 -4.19
C GLY A 1 -10.42 5.98 -3.22
N ALA A 2 -9.72 5.28 -2.33
CA ALA A 2 -8.81 5.92 -1.39
C ALA A 2 -7.79 6.79 -2.12
N ARG A 3 -7.56 7.99 -1.60
CA ARG A 3 -6.55 8.91 -2.11
C ARG A 3 -5.28 8.69 -1.30
N PHE A 4 -4.19 8.33 -1.97
CA PHE A 4 -2.87 8.29 -1.36
C PHE A 4 -2.36 9.73 -1.19
N GLU A 5 -2.83 10.42 -0.16
CA GLU A 5 -2.48 11.81 0.10
C GLU A 5 -0.98 11.96 0.42
N GLY A 6 -0.36 12.98 -0.17
CA GLY A 6 1.09 13.19 -0.05
C GLY A 6 1.95 12.26 -0.91
N ALA A 7 1.35 11.41 -1.75
CA ALA A 7 2.09 10.60 -2.71
C ALA A 7 2.81 11.49 -3.74
N ARG A 8 4.10 11.25 -3.93
CA ARG A 8 4.91 11.86 -5.00
C ARG A 8 4.66 11.18 -6.34
N GLU A 9 4.50 9.86 -6.33
CA GLU A 9 4.32 9.09 -7.56
C GLU A 9 3.46 7.84 -7.32
N ARG A 10 2.72 7.44 -8.35
CA ARG A 10 1.99 6.18 -8.40
C ARG A 10 2.43 5.39 -9.62
N ILE A 11 3.05 4.24 -9.41
CA ILE A 11 3.57 3.35 -10.44
C ILE A 11 2.68 2.11 -10.50
N THR A 12 2.19 1.76 -11.69
CA THR A 12 1.21 0.68 -11.88
C THR A 12 1.67 -0.40 -12.86
N ILE A 13 2.98 -0.55 -13.05
CA ILE A 13 3.55 -1.51 -14.02
C ILE A 13 3.42 -2.95 -13.51
N ASP A 14 3.71 -3.18 -12.23
CA ASP A 14 3.57 -4.48 -11.55
C ASP A 14 2.91 -4.27 -10.18
N GLY A 15 1.58 -4.37 -10.16
CA GLY A 15 0.76 -4.01 -9.01
C GLY A 15 0.60 -2.50 -8.87
N VAL A 16 0.56 -2.02 -7.63
CA VAL A 16 0.43 -0.61 -7.26
C VAL A 16 1.57 -0.28 -6.30
N ARG A 17 2.51 0.54 -6.76
CA ARG A 17 3.54 1.15 -5.92
C ARG A 17 3.23 2.64 -5.75
N VAL A 18 3.30 3.12 -4.52
CA VAL A 18 3.06 4.51 -4.17
C VAL A 18 4.27 5.04 -3.43
N GLU A 19 4.93 6.03 -4.01
CA GLU A 19 6.10 6.70 -3.44
C GLU A 19 5.66 7.93 -2.66
N TYR A 20 6.23 8.13 -1.47
CA TYR A 20 6.05 9.31 -0.64
C TYR A 20 7.40 10.02 -0.46
N ALA A 21 7.39 11.11 0.30
CA ALA A 21 8.62 11.84 0.61
C ALA A 21 9.57 11.10 1.55
N ASP A 22 8.98 10.22 2.35
CA ASP A 22 9.47 9.64 3.60
C ASP A 22 9.24 8.12 3.63
N GLY A 23 9.01 7.50 2.46
CA GLY A 23 8.75 6.06 2.34
C GLY A 23 7.96 5.65 1.11
N PHE A 24 7.58 4.38 1.04
CA PHE A 24 6.73 3.83 -0.01
C PHE A 24 5.84 2.68 0.48
N GLY A 25 4.78 2.42 -0.28
CA GLY A 25 3.99 1.19 -0.19
C GLY A 25 3.88 0.47 -1.53
N LEU A 26 3.87 -0.85 -1.53
CA LEU A 26 3.74 -1.71 -2.71
C LEU A 26 2.69 -2.79 -2.43
N ALA A 27 1.75 -2.95 -3.36
CA ALA A 27 0.83 -4.08 -3.44
C ALA A 27 0.93 -4.72 -4.82
N ARG A 28 1.38 -5.97 -4.92
CA ARG A 28 1.49 -6.67 -6.22
C ARG A 28 1.02 -8.12 -6.14
N PRO A 29 0.50 -8.70 -7.23
CA PRO A 29 0.25 -10.13 -7.27
C PRO A 29 1.57 -10.91 -7.13
N SER A 30 1.54 -12.03 -6.42
CA SER A 30 2.64 -12.99 -6.44
C SER A 30 2.70 -13.67 -7.82
N ASN A 31 3.92 -13.92 -8.31
CA ASN A 31 4.14 -14.56 -9.61
C ASN A 31 3.87 -16.07 -9.58
N THR A 32 3.94 -16.69 -8.39
CA THR A 32 3.94 -18.16 -8.25
C THR A 32 2.83 -18.69 -7.34
N THR A 33 2.13 -17.83 -6.61
CA THR A 33 1.07 -18.22 -5.67
C THR A 33 -0.12 -17.26 -5.77
N PRO A 34 -1.35 -17.70 -5.47
CA PRO A 34 -2.55 -16.87 -5.58
C PRO A 34 -2.71 -15.92 -4.38
N VAL A 35 -1.70 -15.09 -4.13
CA VAL A 35 -1.67 -14.12 -3.03
C VAL A 35 -1.26 -12.73 -3.53
N VAL A 36 -1.68 -11.70 -2.82
CA VAL A 36 -1.16 -10.34 -2.99
C VAL A 36 -0.06 -10.12 -1.97
N VAL A 37 1.10 -9.67 -2.43
CA VAL A 37 2.25 -9.31 -1.58
C VAL A 37 2.18 -7.82 -1.29
N LEU A 38 2.31 -7.48 -0.01
CA LEU A 38 2.38 -6.11 0.49
C LEU A 38 3.78 -5.84 1.06
N ARG A 39 4.35 -4.67 0.76
CA ARG A 39 5.62 -4.20 1.33
C ARG A 39 5.52 -2.71 1.63
N PHE A 40 5.98 -2.32 2.82
CA PHE A 40 6.01 -0.94 3.28
C PHE A 40 7.41 -0.62 3.82
N GLU A 41 7.93 0.54 3.47
CA GLU A 41 9.17 1.09 4.03
C GLU A 41 8.97 2.57 4.28
N ALA A 42 9.54 3.08 5.36
CA ALA A 42 9.48 4.49 5.70
C ALA A 42 10.64 4.90 6.60
N ASP A 43 10.91 6.21 6.64
CA ASP A 43 12.00 6.80 7.42
C ASP A 43 11.65 6.95 8.91
N SER A 44 10.37 6.79 9.29
CA SER A 44 9.90 6.87 10.68
C SER A 44 8.71 5.95 10.96
N GLU A 45 8.44 5.71 12.25
CA GLU A 45 7.28 4.92 12.69
C GLU A 45 5.95 5.61 12.34
N GLU A 46 5.90 6.93 12.38
CA GLU A 46 4.72 7.71 11.99
C GLU A 46 4.46 7.57 10.49
N ALA A 47 5.51 7.64 9.68
CA ALA A 47 5.42 7.52 8.23
C ALA A 47 4.98 6.10 7.82
N ILE A 48 5.53 5.05 8.42
CA ILE A 48 5.14 3.67 8.07
C ILE A 48 3.67 3.39 8.44
N ARG A 49 3.19 3.89 9.59
CA ARG A 49 1.76 3.78 9.99
C ARG A 49 0.85 4.50 9.01
N ARG A 50 1.18 5.75 8.65
CA ARG A 50 0.42 6.53 7.65
C ARG A 50 0.33 5.81 6.31
N ILE A 51 1.44 5.23 5.84
CA ILE A 51 1.48 4.50 4.56
C ILE A 51 0.64 3.23 4.65
N GLN A 52 0.77 2.46 5.73
CA GLN A 52 -0.04 1.25 5.97
C GLN A 52 -1.53 1.57 6.00
N ASP A 53 -1.94 2.61 6.73
CA ASP A 53 -3.35 3.01 6.84
C ASP A 53 -3.92 3.45 5.48
N ALA A 54 -3.17 4.20 4.68
CA ALA A 54 -3.60 4.57 3.33
C ALA A 54 -3.85 3.33 2.44
N PHE A 55 -3.01 2.29 2.54
CA PHE A 55 -3.24 1.03 1.83
C PHE A 55 -4.41 0.23 2.42
N ARG A 56 -4.58 0.21 3.75
CA ARG A 56 -5.72 -0.43 4.42
C ARG A 56 -7.03 0.17 3.92
N GLU A 57 -7.16 1.50 3.94
CA GLU A 57 -8.34 2.21 3.44
C GLU A 57 -8.60 1.89 1.97
N ALA A 58 -7.55 1.90 1.13
CA ALA A 58 -7.66 1.56 -0.28
C ALA A 58 -8.23 0.15 -0.49
N ILE A 59 -7.67 -0.84 0.21
CA ILE A 59 -8.08 -2.24 0.09
C ILE A 59 -9.51 -2.42 0.61
N LEU A 60 -9.84 -1.89 1.79
CA LEU A 60 -11.16 -2.01 2.39
C LEU A 60 -12.25 -1.27 1.58
N SER A 61 -11.89 -0.24 0.82
CA SER A 61 -12.82 0.42 -0.10
C SER A 61 -13.27 -0.47 -1.27
N VAL A 62 -12.49 -1.50 -1.61
CA VAL A 62 -12.78 -2.46 -2.69
C VAL A 62 -13.29 -3.79 -2.11
N TRP A 63 -12.73 -4.23 -0.99
CA TRP A 63 -13.12 -5.46 -0.29
C TRP A 63 -13.39 -5.16 1.20
N PRO A 64 -14.60 -4.66 1.52
CA PRO A 64 -14.98 -4.39 2.91
C PRO A 64 -14.95 -5.66 3.77
N GLY A 65 -14.47 -5.52 5.01
CA GLY A 65 -14.44 -6.62 6.00
C GLY A 65 -13.26 -7.59 5.86
N LEU A 66 -12.33 -7.36 4.93
CA LEU A 66 -11.10 -8.15 4.83
C LEU A 66 -10.20 -7.90 6.05
N ALA A 67 -9.79 -8.96 6.74
CA ALA A 67 -8.79 -8.88 7.80
C ALA A 67 -7.39 -8.76 7.18
N LEU A 68 -6.72 -7.64 7.42
CA LEU A 68 -5.37 -7.39 6.92
C LEU A 68 -4.33 -7.71 8.02
N PRO A 69 -3.21 -8.37 7.70
CA PRO A 69 -2.24 -8.87 8.69
C PRO A 69 -1.20 -7.80 9.10
N PHE A 70 -1.50 -6.53 8.88
CA PHE A 70 -0.70 -5.37 9.22
C PHE A 70 -1.64 -4.28 9.73
#